data_AF-A0A3B9L6N3-F1
#
_entry.id   AF-A0A3B9L6N3-F1
#
_cell.length_a   1.000
_cell.length_b   1.000
_cell.length_c   1.000
_cell.angle_alpha   90.00
_cell.angle_beta   90.00
_cell.angle_gamma   90.00
#
_symmetry.space_group_name_H-M   'P 1'
#
loop_
_entity.id
_entity.type
_entity.pdbx_description
1 polymer ?
#
loop_
_entity_poly.entity_id
_entity_poly.type
_entity_poly.pdbx_seq_one_letter_code
_entity_poly.pdbx_strand_id
1 'polypeptide(L)'
;MVWRSVVISQPAKLKREHFSLVIEQSQSARVPFEDIAVIVLNNREITITHPVLSACAEYGIGLYSTGDNHQPNGVFLPFLSHGRATRMMRLQLKLDKPQAKRAWAEIVKSKISNQAVCLKMAFFSPPPP
;
A
#
# COMPACT_ATOMS: atom_id res chain seq x y z
N MET A 1 -7.29 -0.95 14.38
CA MET A 1 -7.91 -1.30 13.08
C MET A 1 -6.83 -1.99 12.27
N VAL A 2 -7.03 -3.25 11.90
CA VAL A 2 -6.03 -4.03 11.16
C VAL A 2 -6.36 -3.89 9.68
N TRP A 3 -5.45 -3.33 8.90
CA TRP A 3 -5.60 -3.25 7.44
C TRP A 3 -4.90 -4.43 6.79
N ARG A 4 -5.56 -5.08 5.84
CA ARG A 4 -5.04 -6.22 5.09
C ARG A 4 -4.28 -5.76 3.85
N SER A 5 -3.19 -6.47 3.57
CA SER A 5 -2.52 -6.44 2.27
C SER A 5 -2.94 -7.70 1.52
N VAL A 6 -3.66 -7.54 0.42
CA VAL A 6 -4.14 -8.67 -0.40
C VAL A 6 -3.19 -8.86 -1.57
N VAL A 7 -2.44 -9.96 -1.59
CA VAL A 7 -1.50 -10.30 -2.66
C VAL A 7 -2.07 -11.44 -3.49
N ILE A 8 -2.23 -11.21 -4.79
CA ILE A 8 -2.81 -12.19 -5.72
C ILE A 8 -1.73 -12.62 -6.70
N SER A 9 -1.22 -13.84 -6.53
CA SER A 9 -0.10 -14.39 -7.33
C SER A 9 -0.51 -15.52 -8.28
N GLN A 10 -1.78 -15.91 -8.26
CA GLN A 10 -2.35 -16.92 -9.16
C GLN A 10 -3.30 -16.26 -10.19
N PRO A 11 -3.58 -16.91 -11.33
CA PRO A 11 -4.62 -16.48 -12.26
C PRO A 11 -5.93 -16.23 -11.53
N ALA A 12 -6.61 -15.11 -11.80
CA ALA A 12 -7.78 -14.72 -11.02
C ALA A 12 -8.73 -13.82 -11.81
N LYS A 13 -10.02 -13.88 -11.47
CA LYS A 13 -10.98 -12.83 -11.88
C LYS A 13 -11.47 -12.07 -10.65
N LEU A 14 -11.26 -10.76 -10.66
CA LEU A 14 -11.61 -9.87 -9.56
C LEU A 14 -12.94 -9.17 -9.82
N LYS A 15 -13.89 -9.38 -8.91
CA LYS A 15 -15.22 -8.77 -8.96
C LYS A 15 -15.55 -8.07 -7.66
N ARG A 16 -16.42 -7.06 -7.76
CA ARG A 16 -17.10 -6.46 -6.61
C ARG A 16 -18.41 -7.18 -6.40
N GLU A 17 -18.64 -7.67 -5.19
CA GLU A 17 -19.92 -8.24 -4.79
C GLU A 17 -20.19 -7.90 -3.33
N HIS A 18 -21.38 -7.41 -2.99
CA HIS A 18 -21.80 -6.95 -1.65
C HIS A 18 -20.65 -6.35 -0.82
N PHE A 19 -20.17 -5.16 -1.22
CA PHE A 19 -19.08 -4.41 -0.55
C PHE A 19 -17.75 -5.17 -0.35
N SER A 20 -17.57 -6.29 -1.05
CA SER A 20 -16.39 -7.14 -0.93
C SER A 20 -15.69 -7.31 -2.28
N LEU A 21 -14.37 -7.48 -2.22
CA LEU A 21 -13.56 -8.06 -3.28
C LEU A 21 -13.80 -9.56 -3.31
N VAL A 22 -14.29 -10.06 -4.43
CA VAL A 22 -14.37 -11.49 -4.73
C VAL A 22 -13.23 -11.84 -5.68
N ILE A 23 -12.42 -12.81 -5.27
CA ILE A 23 -11.26 -13.32 -6.00
C ILE A 23 -11.64 -14.72 -6.50
N GLU A 24 -12.04 -14.83 -7.77
CA GLU A 24 -12.44 -16.10 -8.37
C GLU A 24 -11.21 -16.87 -8.84
N GLN A 25 -10.96 -18.02 -8.18
CA GLN A 25 -9.85 -18.94 -8.41
C GLN A 25 -10.30 -20.38 -8.12
N SER A 26 -9.40 -21.36 -8.16
CA SER A 26 -9.67 -22.73 -7.69
C SER A 26 -10.18 -22.74 -6.24
N GLN A 27 -9.62 -21.88 -5.40
CA GLN A 27 -10.12 -21.58 -4.06
C GLN A 27 -10.57 -20.11 -4.01
N SER A 28 -11.86 -19.88 -4.21
CA SER A 28 -12.42 -18.53 -4.17
C SER A 28 -12.27 -17.91 -2.78
N ALA A 29 -11.91 -16.63 -2.76
CA ALA A 29 -11.78 -15.84 -1.55
C ALA A 29 -12.65 -14.58 -1.61
N ARG A 30 -13.09 -14.12 -0.44
CA ARG A 30 -13.89 -12.90 -0.28
C ARG A 30 -13.28 -12.04 0.82
N VAL A 31 -13.05 -10.76 0.53
CA VAL A 31 -12.51 -9.80 1.50
C VAL A 31 -13.32 -8.52 1.45
N PRO A 32 -13.90 -8.03 2.56
CA PRO A 32 -14.57 -6.74 2.62
C PRO A 32 -13.62 -5.61 2.20
N PHE A 33 -14.07 -4.67 1.36
CA PHE A 33 -13.21 -3.58 0.89
C PHE A 33 -12.74 -2.66 2.02
N GLU A 34 -13.55 -2.49 3.08
CA GLU A 34 -13.20 -1.68 4.26
C GLU A 34 -11.99 -2.20 5.04
N ASP A 35 -11.69 -3.49 4.92
CA ASP A 35 -10.56 -4.14 5.59
C ASP A 35 -9.27 -4.09 4.76
N ILE A 36 -9.32 -3.62 3.51
CA ILE A 36 -8.19 -3.67 2.59
C ILE A 36 -7.48 -2.30 2.57
N ALA A 37 -6.16 -2.29 2.78
CA ALA A 37 -5.36 -1.09 2.49
C ALA A 37 -4.77 -1.14 1.09
N VAL A 38 -4.27 -2.31 0.69
CA VAL A 38 -3.57 -2.48 -0.59
C VAL A 38 -3.91 -3.81 -1.24
N ILE A 39 -3.97 -3.80 -2.57
CA ILE A 39 -4.08 -4.99 -3.41
C ILE A 39 -2.85 -5.02 -4.32
N VAL A 40 -2.13 -6.14 -4.36
CA VAL A 40 -0.98 -6.36 -5.24
C VAL A 40 -1.33 -7.42 -6.27
N LEU A 41 -1.31 -7.03 -7.54
CA LEU A 41 -1.58 -7.86 -8.70
C LEU A 41 -0.28 -8.46 -9.20
N ASN A 42 0.03 -9.68 -8.77
CA ASN A 42 1.32 -10.34 -9.01
C ASN A 42 1.22 -11.52 -10.00
N ASN A 43 0.30 -11.43 -10.97
CA ASN A 43 0.15 -12.43 -12.02
C ASN A 43 -0.46 -11.78 -13.28
N ARG A 44 0.00 -12.21 -14.46
CA ARG A 44 -0.45 -11.65 -15.75
C ARG A 44 -1.86 -12.09 -16.14
N GLU A 45 -2.35 -13.20 -15.59
CA GLU A 45 -3.68 -13.76 -15.87
C GLU A 45 -4.74 -13.25 -14.89
N ILE A 46 -4.53 -12.06 -14.32
CA ILE A 46 -5.53 -11.40 -13.47
C ILE A 46 -6.43 -10.51 -14.32
N THR A 47 -7.71 -10.82 -14.34
CA THR A 47 -8.75 -9.97 -14.95
C THR A 47 -9.44 -9.14 -13.88
N ILE A 48 -9.54 -7.82 -14.09
CA ILE A 48 -10.18 -6.91 -13.14
C ILE A 48 -11.39 -6.26 -13.80
N THR A 49 -12.48 -6.18 -13.06
CA THR A 49 -13.69 -5.49 -13.51
C THR A 49 -13.69 -4.02 -13.07
N HIS A 50 -14.31 -3.15 -13.85
CA HIS A 50 -14.46 -1.73 -13.53
C HIS A 50 -15.00 -1.46 -12.10
N PRO A 51 -16.02 -2.19 -11.59
CA PRO A 51 -16.50 -2.02 -10.21
C PRO A 51 -15.44 -2.22 -9.12
N VAL A 52 -14.42 -3.06 -9.35
CA VAL A 52 -13.30 -3.23 -8.41
C VAL A 52 -12.42 -1.98 -8.42
N LEU A 53 -12.13 -1.39 -9.58
CA LEU A 53 -11.39 -0.13 -9.66
C LEU A 53 -12.15 1.03 -8.97
N SER A 54 -13.47 1.12 -9.19
CA SER A 54 -14.34 2.09 -8.51
C SER A 54 -14.30 1.89 -7.00
N ALA A 55 -14.44 0.64 -6.52
CA ALA A 55 -14.35 0.34 -5.10
C ALA A 55 -12.97 0.70 -4.52
N CYS A 56 -11.88 0.46 -5.25
CA CYS A 56 -10.56 0.87 -4.78
C CYS A 56 -10.49 2.39 -4.58
N ALA A 57 -11.09 3.16 -5.48
CA ALA A 57 -11.13 4.61 -5.35
C ALA A 57 -12.02 5.09 -4.18
N GLU A 58 -13.20 4.48 -4.02
CA GLU A 58 -14.17 4.77 -2.94
C GLU A 58 -13.57 4.50 -1.55
N TYR A 59 -12.91 3.36 -1.38
CA TYR A 59 -12.39 2.90 -0.08
C TYR A 59 -10.95 3.36 0.20
N GLY A 60 -10.29 4.03 -0.75
CA GLY A 60 -8.91 4.50 -0.57
C GLY A 60 -7.86 3.40 -0.70
N ILE A 61 -8.15 2.34 -1.44
CA ILE A 61 -7.28 1.18 -1.60
C ILE A 61 -6.23 1.46 -2.67
N GLY A 62 -4.96 1.28 -2.32
CA GLY A 62 -3.87 1.30 -3.29
C GLY A 62 -3.79 -0.02 -4.07
N LEU A 63 -3.99 0.04 -5.38
CA LEU A 63 -3.89 -1.13 -6.26
C LEU A 63 -2.58 -1.07 -7.04
N TYR A 64 -1.72 -2.08 -6.87
CA TYR A 64 -0.40 -2.14 -7.48
C TYR A 64 -0.35 -3.18 -8.58
N SER A 65 0.14 -2.80 -9.76
CA SER A 65 0.54 -3.73 -10.81
C SER A 65 2.00 -4.12 -10.64
N THR A 66 2.35 -5.35 -11.00
CA THR A 66 3.75 -5.79 -11.07
C THR A 66 4.18 -6.00 -12.52
N GLY A 67 5.46 -5.74 -12.79
CA GLY A 67 6.10 -6.08 -14.05
C GLY A 67 6.48 -7.56 -14.13
N ASP A 68 7.20 -7.89 -15.19
CA ASP A 68 7.67 -9.25 -15.53
C ASP A 68 8.62 -9.84 -14.50
N ASN A 69 9.27 -8.99 -13.73
CA ASN A 69 10.18 -9.35 -12.65
C ASN A 69 9.48 -9.40 -11.27
N HIS A 70 8.14 -9.40 -11.23
CA HIS A 70 7.33 -9.34 -10.02
C HIS A 70 7.56 -8.10 -9.14
N GLN A 71 8.22 -7.07 -9.67
CA GLN A 71 8.38 -5.79 -8.96
C GLN A 71 7.19 -4.87 -9.27
N PRO A 72 6.69 -4.10 -8.30
CA PRO A 72 5.66 -3.09 -8.55
C PRO A 72 6.12 -2.11 -9.63
N ASN A 73 5.31 -1.96 -10.69
CA ASN A 73 5.63 -1.10 -11.84
C ASN A 73 4.57 -0.01 -12.08
N GLY A 74 3.46 -0.05 -11.35
CA GLY A 74 2.38 0.90 -11.47
C GLY A 74 1.50 0.88 -10.22
N VAL A 75 0.81 1.99 -10.00
CA VAL A 75 -0.15 2.13 -8.91
C VAL A 75 -1.38 2.90 -9.39
N PHE A 76 -2.55 2.37 -9.08
CA PHE A 76 -3.82 3.09 -9.16
C PHE A 76 -4.12 3.68 -7.79
N LEU A 77 -4.23 5.01 -7.75
CA LEU A 77 -4.56 5.78 -6.56
C LEU A 77 -5.81 6.61 -6.82
N PRO A 78 -6.71 6.75 -5.83
CA PRO A 78 -7.83 7.67 -5.94
C PRO A 78 -7.33 9.11 -6.05
N PHE A 79 -8.00 9.92 -6.87
CA PHE A 79 -7.70 11.35 -6.93
C PHE A 79 -8.04 12.06 -5.63
N LEU A 80 -9.29 11.95 -5.13
CA LEU A 80 -9.74 12.69 -3.94
C LEU A 80 -10.93 11.99 -3.24
N SER A 81 -10.63 11.11 -2.28
CA SER A 81 -11.67 10.51 -1.42
C SER A 81 -12.04 11.47 -0.27
N HIS A 82 -13.10 12.24 -0.48
CA HIS A 82 -13.83 13.04 0.52
C HIS A 82 -13.10 14.25 1.13
N GLY A 83 -13.84 15.05 1.90
CA GLY A 83 -13.37 16.32 2.49
C GLY A 83 -12.19 16.19 3.47
N ARG A 84 -11.90 14.98 3.99
CA ARG A 84 -10.73 14.73 4.84
C ARG A 84 -9.42 14.90 4.08
N ALA A 85 -9.31 14.33 2.88
CA ALA A 85 -8.12 14.48 2.04
C ALA A 85 -7.86 15.96 1.71
N THR A 86 -8.90 16.70 1.34
CA THR A 86 -8.81 18.15 1.08
C THR A 86 -8.37 18.94 2.31
N ARG A 87 -8.87 18.62 3.50
CA ARG A 87 -8.41 19.25 4.75
C ARG A 87 -6.92 19.00 4.96
N MET A 88 -6.45 17.77 4.76
CA MET A 88 -5.03 17.43 4.92
C MET A 88 -4.15 18.15 3.90
N MET A 89 -4.55 18.19 2.63
CA MET A 89 -3.82 18.94 1.59
C MET A 89 -3.73 20.44 1.94
N ARG A 90 -4.81 21.04 2.44
CA ARG A 90 -4.79 22.44 2.88
C ARG A 90 -3.84 22.67 4.05
N LEU A 91 -3.75 21.73 5.00
CA LEU A 91 -2.76 21.81 6.09
C LEU A 91 -1.33 21.67 5.56
N GLN A 92 -1.10 20.75 4.63
CA GLN A 92 0.20 20.56 3.99
C GLN A 92 0.65 21.81 3.23
N LEU A 93 -0.25 22.45 2.47
CA LEU A 93 0.03 23.70 1.75
C LEU A 93 0.33 24.88 2.69
N LYS A 94 -0.19 24.86 3.92
CA LYS A 94 0.05 25.90 4.93
C LYS A 94 1.36 25.69 5.71
N LEU A 95 2.04 24.56 5.53
CA LEU A 95 3.27 24.24 6.25
C LEU A 95 4.38 25.21 5.82
N ASP A 96 5.04 25.85 6.79
CA ASP A 96 6.14 26.75 6.49
C ASP A 96 7.43 25.97 6.12
N LYS A 97 8.32 26.62 5.37
CA LYS A 97 9.59 26.00 4.95
C LYS A 97 10.46 25.59 6.16
N PRO A 98 10.61 26.38 7.24
CA PRO A 98 11.36 25.97 8.43
C PRO A 98 10.85 24.68 9.09
N GLN A 99 9.54 24.51 9.25
CA GLN A 99 8.90 23.34 9.82
C GLN A 99 9.15 22.12 8.95
N ALA A 100 8.96 22.23 7.64
CA ALA A 100 9.25 21.15 6.70
C ALA A 100 10.73 20.70 6.78
N LYS A 101 11.66 21.66 6.84
CA LYS A 101 13.10 21.38 6.98
C LYS A 101 13.43 20.66 8.30
N ARG A 102 12.86 21.10 9.42
CA ARG A 102 13.07 20.44 10.71
C ARG A 102 12.52 19.01 10.71
N ALA A 103 11.30 18.81 10.20
CA ALA A 103 10.71 17.47 10.09
C ALA A 103 11.58 16.53 9.23
N TRP A 104 12.07 17.02 8.09
CA TRP A 104 12.98 16.25 7.24
C TRP A 104 14.29 15.91 7.96
N ALA A 105 14.89 16.86 8.68
CA ALA A 105 16.11 16.61 9.44
C ALA A 105 15.94 15.50 10.49
N GLU A 106 14.81 15.46 11.20
CA GLU A 106 14.50 14.41 12.17
C GLU A 106 14.34 13.03 11.52
N ILE A 107 13.71 12.96 10.34
CA ILE A 107 13.62 11.72 9.54
C ILE A 107 15.03 11.23 9.17
N VAL A 108 15.91 12.13 8.73
CA VAL A 108 17.28 11.77 8.34
C VAL A 108 18.10 11.32 9.54
N LYS A 109 18.03 12.01 10.69
CA LYS A 109 18.68 11.56 11.94
C LYS A 109 18.23 10.15 12.34
N SER A 110 16.92 9.89 12.28
CA SER A 110 16.35 8.58 12.59
C SER A 110 16.84 7.50 11.63
N LYS A 111 16.91 7.81 10.32
CA LYS A 111 17.49 6.90 9.31
C LYS A 111 18.94 6.54 9.66
N ILE A 112 19.78 7.52 9.98
CA ILE A 112 21.20 7.30 10.31
C ILE A 112 21.33 6.45 11.58
N SER A 113 20.54 6.74 12.61
CA SER A 113 20.50 5.93 13.83
C SER A 113 20.16 4.47 13.53
N ASN A 114 19.11 4.23 12.72
CA ASN A 114 18.71 2.88 12.31
C ASN A 114 19.80 2.18 11.48
N GLN A 115 20.50 2.90 10.60
CA GLN A 115 21.63 2.35 9.84
C GLN A 115 22.76 1.90 10.77
N ALA A 116 23.08 2.69 11.81
CA ALA A 116 24.09 2.31 12.80
C ALA A 116 23.67 1.06 13.60
N VAL A 117 22.38 0.94 13.96
CA VAL A 117 21.83 -0.25 14.62
C VAL A 117 21.94 -1.48 13.70
N CYS A 118 21.55 -1.36 12.42
CA CYS A 118 21.69 -2.45 11.46
C CYS A 118 23.15 -2.93 11.30
N LEU A 119 24.11 -2.01 11.26
CA LEU A 119 25.54 -2.36 11.20
C LEU A 119 26.00 -3.12 12.45
N LYS A 120 25.56 -2.68 13.64
CA LYS A 120 25.84 -3.39 14.90
C LYS A 120 25.27 -4.81 14.89
N MET A 121 24.02 -4.98 14.46
CA MET A 121 23.38 -6.30 14.41
C MET A 121 24.05 -7.23 13.40
N ALA A 122 24.41 -6.72 12.21
CA ALA A 122 24.96 -7.52 11.13
C ALA A 122 26.43 -7.94 11.35
N PHE A 123 27.23 -7.10 12.01
CA PHE A 123 28.70 -7.31 12.09
C PHE A 123 29.26 -7.38 13.52
N PHE A 124 28.48 -7.03 14.54
CA PHE A 124 28.96 -6.93 15.93
C PHE A 124 28.06 -7.66 16.94
N SER A 125 27.18 -8.56 16.49
CA SER A 125 26.51 -9.50 17.40
C SER A 125 27.49 -10.61 17.79
N PRO A 126 27.64 -10.94 19.09
CA PRO A 126 28.46 -12.08 19.49
C PRO A 126 27.90 -13.36 18.84
N PRO A 127 28.76 -14.34 18.49
CA PRO A 127 28.27 -15.61 17.96
C PRO A 127 27.31 -16.25 18.99
N PRO A 128 26.24 -16.92 18.54
CA PRO A 128 25.38 -17.66 19.45
C PRO A 128 26.22 -18.72 20.20
N PRO A 129 25.88 -19.02 21.47
CA PRO A 129 26.58 -20.03 22.26
C PRO A 129 26.47 -21.43 21.67
#